data_AF-A0A920PAZ4-F1
#
_entry.id   AF-A0A920PAZ4-F1
#
_cell.length_a   1.000
_cell.length_b   1.000
_cell.length_c   1.000
_cell.angle_alpha   90.00
_cell.angle_beta   90.00
_cell.angle_gamma   90.00
#
_symmetry.space_group_name_H-M   'P 1'
#
loop_
_entity.id
_entity.type
_entity.pdbx_description
1 polymer ?
#
loop_
_entity_poly.entity_id
_entity_poly.type
_entity_poly.pdbx_seq_one_letter_code
_entity_poly.pdbx_strand_id
1 'polypeptide(L)' 'MSGIWPGDIKCVAMLTFDVDGMSSWIRRNPDYGNLPSLMSMAEYGPSVATPRILDILDSHDIKASFYIPGYVGPIHMNP' A
#
# COMPACT_ATOMS: atom_id res chain seq x y z
N MET A 1 -7.75 22.37 -26.01
CA MET A 1 -6.61 21.46 -25.86
C MET A 1 -6.86 20.60 -24.64
N SER A 2 -7.02 19.28 -24.79
CA SER A 2 -6.70 18.35 -23.70
C SER A 2 -5.22 18.55 -23.37
N GLY A 3 -4.86 18.63 -22.09
CA GLY A 3 -3.54 19.08 -21.62
C GLY A 3 -2.37 18.16 -21.98
N ILE A 4 -1.45 17.92 -21.04
CA ILE A 4 -0.28 17.03 -21.20
C ILE A 4 -0.62 15.54 -21.41
N TRP A 5 -1.91 15.20 -21.55
CA TRP A 5 -2.41 13.83 -21.61
C TRP A 5 -2.91 13.51 -23.02
N PRO A 6 -2.64 12.29 -23.52
CA PRO A 6 -2.95 11.92 -24.90
C PRO A 6 -4.46 11.88 -25.17
N GLY A 7 -4.83 12.12 -26.43
CA GLY A 7 -6.19 11.96 -26.94
C GLY A 7 -7.21 12.93 -26.32
N ASP A 8 -8.45 12.47 -26.17
CA ASP A 8 -9.58 13.26 -25.68
C ASP A 8 -9.81 13.17 -24.17
N ILE A 9 -8.80 12.70 -23.41
CA ILE A 9 -8.90 12.56 -21.95
C ILE A 9 -9.25 13.90 -21.30
N LYS A 10 -10.30 13.88 -20.48
CA LYS A 10 -10.81 15.05 -19.74
C LYS A 10 -10.47 15.03 -18.26
N CYS A 11 -10.16 13.85 -17.71
CA CYS A 11 -9.81 13.67 -16.31
C CYS A 11 -8.81 12.50 -16.19
N VAL A 12 -7.83 12.66 -15.30
CA VAL A 12 -6.87 11.61 -14.97
C VAL A 12 -7.03 11.28 -13.49
N ALA A 13 -7.13 10.00 -13.18
CA ALA A 13 -7.15 9.49 -11.82
C ALA A 13 -6.01 8.47 -11.66
N MET A 14 -5.44 8.42 -10.46
CA MET A 14 -4.39 7.47 -10.09
C MET A 14 -4.76 6.85 -8.76
N LEU A 15 -4.72 5.52 -8.70
CA LEU A 15 -4.83 4.79 -7.45
C LEU A 15 -3.42 4.60 -6.86
N THR A 16 -3.24 5.05 -5.64
CA THR A 16 -1.99 4.90 -4.89
C THR A 16 -2.26 4.25 -3.54
N PHE A 17 -1.34 3.39 -3.11
CA PHE A 17 -1.46 2.66 -1.85
C PHE A 17 -0.18 2.79 -1.04
N ASP A 18 -0.33 3.23 0.21
CA ASP A 18 0.76 3.28 1.19
C ASP A 18 0.72 1.99 2.01
N VAL A 19 1.74 1.14 1.83
CA VAL A 19 1.85 -0.18 2.49
C VAL A 19 2.64 -0.02 3.78
N ASP A 20 2.10 0.78 4.70
CA ASP A 20 2.83 1.22 5.89
C ASP A 20 3.11 0.12 6.91
N GLY A 21 2.24 -0.88 7.00
CA GLY A 21 2.33 -1.94 8.00
C GLY A 21 2.53 -1.39 9.42
N MET A 22 3.43 -2.02 10.18
CA MET A 22 3.80 -1.59 11.53
C MET A 22 4.62 -0.28 11.56
N SER A 23 5.22 0.12 10.43
CA SER A 23 6.25 1.18 10.43
C SER A 23 5.69 2.54 10.85
N SER A 24 4.47 2.89 10.44
CA SER A 24 3.81 4.15 10.82
C SER A 24 3.51 4.23 12.31
N TRP A 25 3.10 3.10 12.92
CA TRP A 25 2.82 3.00 14.36
C TRP A 25 4.09 3.10 15.20
N ILE A 26 5.11 2.33 14.84
CA ILE A 26 6.40 2.33 15.55
C ILE A 26 7.07 3.71 15.44
N ARG A 27 6.98 4.37 14.27
CA ARG A 27 7.49 5.72 14.08
C ARG A 27 6.79 6.75 14.97
N ARG A 28 5.49 6.57 15.22
CA ARG A 28 4.69 7.48 16.04
C ARG A 28 4.97 7.32 17.54
N ASN A 29 5.09 6.09 18.00
CA ASN A 29 5.57 5.76 19.34
C ASN A 29 6.24 4.38 19.33
N PRO A 30 7.54 4.27 19.63
CA PRO A 30 8.23 2.98 19.70
C PRO A 30 7.57 1.97 20.65
N ASP A 31 6.93 2.44 21.73
CA ASP A 31 6.25 1.56 22.71
C ASP A 31 5.06 0.81 22.11
N TYR A 32 4.52 1.27 20.97
CA TYR A 32 3.46 0.56 20.25
C TYR A 32 3.90 -0.80 19.70
N GLY A 33 5.21 -1.02 19.54
CA GLY A 33 5.75 -2.35 19.23
C GLY A 33 5.40 -3.39 20.30
N ASN A 34 5.09 -2.97 21.52
CA ASN A 34 4.71 -3.85 22.63
C ASN A 34 3.20 -4.09 22.73
N LEU A 35 2.40 -3.65 21.76
CA LEU A 35 0.94 -3.81 21.74
C LEU A 35 0.54 -4.88 20.70
N PRO A 36 0.35 -6.15 21.09
CA PRO A 36 0.18 -7.24 20.13
C PRO A 36 -1.03 -7.07 19.22
N SER A 37 -2.16 -6.58 19.76
CA SER A 37 -3.36 -6.33 18.96
C SER A 37 -3.14 -5.25 17.90
N LEU A 38 -2.37 -4.21 18.23
CA LEU A 38 -2.04 -3.14 17.29
C LEU A 38 -1.09 -3.64 16.21
N MET A 39 -0.05 -4.39 16.59
CA MET A 39 0.89 -4.98 15.63
C MET A 39 0.20 -5.98 14.70
N SER A 40 -0.71 -6.81 15.22
CA SER A 40 -1.51 -7.72 14.40
C SER A 40 -2.40 -6.98 13.40
N MET A 41 -3.07 -5.90 13.82
CA MET A 41 -3.89 -5.07 12.93
C MET A 41 -3.02 -4.40 11.85
N ALA A 42 -1.86 -3.86 12.23
CA ALA A 42 -0.95 -3.19 11.30
C ALA A 42 -0.39 -4.16 10.24
N GLU A 43 -0.10 -5.40 10.65
CA GLU A 43 0.42 -6.47 9.78
C GLU A 43 -0.60 -6.96 8.75
N TYR A 44 -1.90 -6.79 9.00
CA TYR A 44 -2.94 -7.17 8.05
C TYR A 44 -2.79 -6.46 6.69
N GLY A 45 -2.34 -5.20 6.69
CA GLY A 45 -2.17 -4.41 5.48
C GLY A 45 -1.21 -5.06 4.47
N PRO A 46 0.07 -5.26 4.84
CA PRO A 46 1.04 -5.94 3.99
C PRO A 46 0.68 -7.41 3.70
N SER A 47 0.33 -8.19 4.72
CA SER A 47 0.23 -9.65 4.59
C SER A 47 -1.08 -10.16 3.99
N VAL A 48 -2.19 -9.41 4.11
CA VAL A 48 -3.51 -9.89 3.66
C VAL A 48 -4.22 -8.90 2.74
N ALA A 49 -4.25 -7.61 3.09
CA ALA A 49 -4.97 -6.62 2.30
C ALA A 49 -4.29 -6.35 0.96
N THR A 50 -2.96 -6.23 0.95
CA THR A 50 -2.19 -5.89 -0.27
C THR A 50 -2.36 -6.95 -1.37
N PRO A 51 -2.21 -8.27 -1.11
CA PRO A 51 -2.51 -9.30 -2.12
C PRO A 51 -3.93 -9.20 -2.67
N ARG A 52 -4.94 -8.97 -1.81
CA ARG A 52 -6.34 -8.83 -2.26
C ARG A 52 -6.57 -7.58 -3.12
N ILE A 53 -5.91 -6.47 -2.79
CA ILE A 53 -5.96 -5.26 -3.61
C ILE A 53 -5.35 -5.52 -4.98
N LEU A 54 -4.21 -6.23 -5.03
CA LEU A 54 -3.58 -6.63 -6.29
C LEU A 54 -4.50 -7.51 -7.14
N ASP A 55 -5.18 -8.50 -6.55
CA ASP A 55 -6.16 -9.34 -7.26
C ASP A 55 -7.30 -8.52 -7.88
N ILE A 56 -7.82 -7.52 -7.15
CA ILE A 56 -8.91 -6.66 -7.65
C ILE A 56 -8.41 -5.77 -8.80
N LEU A 57 -7.23 -5.16 -8.64
CA LEU A 57 -6.65 -4.31 -9.69
C LEU A 57 -6.37 -5.12 -10.97
N ASP A 58 -5.84 -6.34 -10.84
CA ASP A 58 -5.58 -7.24 -11.95
C ASP A 58 -6.87 -7.64 -12.68
N SER A 59 -7.93 -7.98 -11.92
CA SER A 59 -9.24 -8.34 -12.51
C SER A 59 -9.92 -7.22 -13.31
N HIS A 60 -9.50 -5.96 -13.12
CA HIS A 60 -10.00 -4.80 -13.84
C HIS A 60 -8.97 -4.18 -14.81
N ASP A 61 -7.78 -4.79 -14.96
CA ASP A 61 -6.62 -4.24 -15.68
C ASP A 61 -6.28 -2.79 -15.29
N ILE A 62 -6.39 -2.47 -14.00
CA ILE A 62 -6.08 -1.13 -13.48
C ILE A 62 -4.62 -1.10 -13.02
N LYS A 63 -3.84 -0.17 -13.59
CA LYS A 63 -2.49 0.11 -13.09
C LYS A 63 -2.56 1.03 -11.86
N ALA A 64 -1.72 0.76 -10.88
CA ALA A 64 -1.62 1.52 -9.64
C ALA A 64 -0.16 1.65 -9.18
N SER A 65 0.10 2.52 -8.22
CA SER A 65 1.42 2.68 -7.58
C SER A 65 1.37 2.32 -6.10
N PHE A 66 2.38 1.59 -5.63
CA PHE A 66 2.51 1.16 -4.25
C PHE A 66 3.76 1.78 -3.63
N TYR A 67 3.58 2.46 -2.50
CA TYR A 67 4.67 3.07 -1.73
C TYR A 67 4.92 2.22 -0.50
N ILE A 68 6.07 1.56 -0.47
CA ILE A 68 6.43 0.59 0.57
C ILE A 68 7.62 1.14 1.36
N PRO A 69 7.47 1.44 2.66
CA PRO A 69 8.60 1.82 3.49
C PRO A 69 9.67 0.72 3.50
N GLY A 70 10.95 1.11 3.48
CA GLY A 70 12.07 0.16 3.54
C GLY A 70 12.09 -0.72 4.79
N TYR A 71 11.34 -0.35 5.83
CA TYR A 71 11.11 -1.18 7.02
C TYR A 71 10.19 -2.38 6.74
N VAL A 72 9.18 -2.21 5.88
CA VAL A 72 8.12 -3.20 5.62
C VAL A 72 8.55 -4.18 4.54
N GLY A 73 9.14 -3.70 3.44
CA GLY A 73 9.48 -4.51 2.27
C GLY A 73 10.27 -5.79 2.60
N PRO A 74 11.42 -5.71 3.30
CA PRO A 74 12.24 -6.87 3.62
C PRO A 74 11.55 -7.94 4.47
N ILE A 75 10.57 -7.56 5.30
CA ILE A 75 9.82 -8.50 6.16
C ILE A 75 8.98 -9.47 5.30
N HIS A 76 8.57 -9.03 4.11
CA HIS A 76 7.64 -9.75 3.23
C HIS A 76 8.30 -10.28 1.96
N MET A 77 9.64 -10.21 1.87
CA MET A 77 10.39 -10.61 0.67
C MET A 77 10.75 -12.11 0.62
N ASN A 78 10.48 -12.89 1.67
CA ASN A 78 10.67 -14.35 1.65
C ASN A 78 9.35 -15.09 1.86
N PRO A 79 9.01 -16.07 0.99
CA PRO A 79 7.86 -16.96 1.16
C PRO A 79 8.03 -17.94 2.33
#